data_AF-A0A2C9CAC6-F1
#
_entry.id   AF-A0A2C9CAC6-F1
#
_cell.length_a   1.000
_cell.length_b   1.000
_cell.length_c   1.000
_cell.angle_alpha   90.00
_cell.angle_beta   90.00
_cell.angle_gamma   90.00
#
_symmetry.space_group_name_H-M   'P 1'
#
loop_
_entity.id
_entity.type
_entity.pdbx_description
1 polymer ?
#
loop_
_entity_poly.entity_id
_entity_poly.type
_entity_poly.pdbx_seq_one_letter_code
_entity_poly.pdbx_strand_id
1 'polypeptide(L)'
;MDVNRRKLQFLSAKGEHEELKRSLGENVRLLSGEMNNIFRQYDVLMEEKTTGGTESALKKYMETEGIDPLMLLDMQESIVKTDILIKQWQYEIYTKYLEYLDISGQLTRLPIRNYLSPDLGQIEF
;
A
#
# COMPACT_ATOMS: atom_id res chain seq x y z
N MET A 1 40.24 36.06 -4.93
CA MET A 1 38.77 36.17 -5.13
C MET A 1 38.09 34.81 -5.39
N ASP A 2 38.77 33.81 -5.94
CA ASP A 2 38.17 32.50 -6.31
C ASP A 2 37.83 31.57 -5.12
N VAL A 3 38.70 31.51 -4.10
CA VAL A 3 38.61 30.54 -3.00
C VAL A 3 37.38 30.77 -2.11
N ASN A 4 37.05 32.02 -1.80
CA ASN A 4 35.87 32.34 -0.98
C ASN A 4 34.57 32.00 -1.70
N ARG A 5 34.51 32.18 -3.03
CA ARG A 5 33.34 31.82 -3.84
C ARG A 5 33.13 30.31 -3.87
N ARG A 6 34.19 29.53 -4.06
CA ARG A 6 34.15 28.06 -4.00
C ARG A 6 33.75 27.55 -2.62
N LYS A 7 34.27 28.17 -1.56
CA LYS A 7 33.92 27.83 -0.18
C LYS A 7 32.44 28.14 0.13
N LEU A 8 31.92 29.26 -0.38
CA LEU A 8 30.50 29.58 -0.28
C LEU A 8 29.64 28.54 -1.01
N GLN A 9 29.98 28.21 -2.26
CA GLN A 9 29.27 27.18 -3.04
C GLN A 9 29.28 25.81 -2.36
N PHE A 10 30.43 25.41 -1.79
CA PHE A 10 30.52 24.16 -1.04
C PHE A 10 29.62 24.16 0.20
N LEU A 11 29.57 25.27 0.95
CA LEU A 11 28.70 25.39 2.12
C LEU A 11 27.21 25.37 1.74
N SER A 12 26.84 26.04 0.64
CA SER A 12 25.47 25.99 0.09
C SER A 12 25.08 24.57 -0.32
N ALA A 13 25.90 23.91 -1.12
CA ALA A 13 25.65 22.53 -1.56
C ALA A 13 25.58 21.55 -0.39
N LYS A 14 26.40 21.75 0.65
CA LYS A 14 26.32 20.95 1.88
C LYS A 14 25.02 21.20 2.64
N GLY A 15 24.56 22.45 2.70
CA GLY A 15 23.28 22.80 3.32
C GLY A 15 22.10 22.14 2.59
N GLU A 16 22.05 22.26 1.26
CA GLU A 16 21.05 21.62 0.41
C GLU A 16 21.04 20.10 0.57
N HIS A 17 22.23 19.48 0.66
CA HIS A 17 22.35 18.04 0.88
C HIS A 17 21.78 17.59 2.24
N GLU A 18 22.09 18.32 3.32
CA GLU A 18 21.56 18.00 4.66
C GLU A 18 20.06 18.22 4.75
N GLU A 19 19.52 19.23 4.07
CA GLU A 19 18.09 19.49 3.99
C GLU A 19 17.37 18.36 3.24
N LEU A 20 17.90 17.96 2.07
CA LEU A 20 17.34 16.85 1.29
C LEU A 20 17.39 15.53 2.06
N LYS A 21 18.48 15.29 2.80
CA LYS A 21 18.62 14.10 3.63
C LYS A 21 17.59 14.08 4.77
N ARG A 22 17.30 15.23 5.37
CA ARG A 22 16.28 15.36 6.42
C ARG A 22 14.88 15.12 5.87
N SER A 23 14.53 15.78 4.77
CA SER A 23 13.20 15.63 4.15
C SER A 23 12.96 14.18 3.69
N LEU A 24 13.98 13.53 3.13
CA LEU A 24 13.92 12.11 2.76
C LEU A 24 13.66 11.23 3.99
N GLY A 25 14.37 11.47 5.10
CA GLY A 25 14.18 10.71 6.34
C GLY A 25 12.78 10.87 6.94
N GLU A 26 12.22 12.08 6.89
CA GLU A 26 10.84 12.35 7.33
C GLU A 26 9.81 11.66 6.42
N ASN A 27 9.98 11.75 5.10
CA ASN A 27 9.09 11.11 4.14
C ASN A 27 9.06 9.59 4.30
N VAL A 28 10.23 8.94 4.47
CA VAL A 28 10.31 7.50 4.70
C VAL A 28 9.59 7.10 6.00
N ARG A 29 9.74 7.89 7.06
CA ARG A 29 9.08 7.62 8.34
C ARG A 29 7.56 7.76 8.24
N LEU A 30 7.07 8.81 7.58
CA LEU A 30 5.63 9.01 7.35
C LEU A 30 5.05 7.88 6.52
N LEU A 31 5.69 7.56 5.40
CA LEU A 31 5.26 6.48 4.50
C LEU A 31 5.22 5.13 5.20
N SER A 32 6.23 4.80 6.03
CA SER A 32 6.23 3.57 6.83
C SER A 32 5.07 3.54 7.85
N GLY A 33 4.75 4.67 8.46
CA GLY A 33 3.60 4.79 9.35
C GLY A 33 2.26 4.57 8.62
N GLU A 34 2.10 5.20 7.46
CA GLU A 34 0.93 5.04 6.59
C GLU A 34 0.76 3.59 6.15
N MET A 35 1.82 2.96 5.63
CA MET A 35 1.80 1.57 5.19
C MET A 35 1.40 0.62 6.33
N ASN A 36 1.93 0.81 7.53
CA ASN A 36 1.56 -0.02 8.70
C ASN A 36 0.08 0.12 9.10
N ASN A 37 -0.53 1.30 8.88
CA ASN A 37 -1.95 1.49 9.15
C ASN A 37 -2.81 0.85 8.07
N ILE A 38 -2.38 0.93 6.81
CA ILE A 38 -3.05 0.31 5.66
C ILE A 38 -3.03 -1.22 5.81
N PHE A 39 -1.86 -1.81 6.13
CA PHE A 39 -1.75 -3.25 6.36
C PHE A 39 -2.66 -3.73 7.48
N ARG A 40 -2.70 -3.01 8.61
CA ARG A 40 -3.61 -3.35 9.72
C ARG A 40 -5.08 -3.31 9.32
N GLN A 41 -5.50 -2.31 8.53
CA GLN A 41 -6.88 -2.23 8.06
C GLN A 41 -7.23 -3.37 7.09
N TYR A 42 -6.30 -3.70 6.20
CA TYR A 42 -6.43 -4.84 5.31
C TYR A 42 -6.55 -6.17 6.07
N ASP A 43 -5.69 -6.38 7.07
CA ASP A 43 -5.68 -7.60 7.88
C ASP A 43 -7.01 -7.81 8.63
N VAL A 44 -7.55 -6.73 9.24
CA VAL A 44 -8.84 -6.78 9.93
C VAL A 44 -9.97 -7.17 8.97
N LEU A 45 -10.01 -6.57 7.77
CA LEU A 45 -11.04 -6.89 6.78
C LEU A 45 -10.90 -8.32 6.23
N MET A 46 -9.67 -8.79 6.05
CA MET A 46 -9.41 -10.17 5.64
C MET A 46 -9.78 -11.17 6.72
N GLU A 47 -9.50 -10.85 7.99
CA GLU A 47 -9.92 -11.67 9.14
C GLU A 47 -11.45 -11.71 9.22
N GLU A 48 -12.13 -10.58 9.11
CA GLU A 48 -13.60 -10.52 9.08
C GLU A 48 -14.18 -11.33 7.92
N LYS A 49 -13.60 -11.23 6.72
CA LYS A 49 -14.06 -12.03 5.57
C LYS A 49 -13.87 -13.53 5.78
N THR A 50 -12.73 -13.94 6.34
CA THR A 50 -12.40 -15.37 6.51
C THR A 50 -13.08 -16.01 7.71
N THR A 51 -13.33 -15.25 8.78
CA THR A 51 -13.85 -15.76 10.06
C THR A 51 -15.29 -15.34 10.34
N GLY A 52 -15.74 -14.21 9.79
CA GLY A 52 -17.03 -13.58 10.10
C GLY A 52 -18.25 -14.40 9.68
N GLY A 53 -18.06 -15.47 8.91
CA GLY A 53 -19.07 -16.48 8.66
C GLY A 53 -20.27 -15.99 7.84
N THR A 54 -20.30 -14.73 7.39
CA THR A 54 -21.38 -14.14 6.59
C THR A 54 -21.66 -14.93 5.32
N GLU A 55 -20.62 -15.40 4.62
CA GLU A 55 -20.77 -16.28 3.46
C GLU A 55 -21.37 -17.65 3.84
N SER A 56 -20.95 -18.22 4.97
CA SER A 56 -21.51 -19.48 5.47
C SER A 56 -22.95 -19.34 5.94
N ALA A 57 -23.29 -18.21 6.56
CA ALA A 57 -24.63 -17.86 7.00
C ALA A 57 -25.54 -17.70 5.77
N LEU A 58 -25.11 -16.92 4.78
CA LEU A 58 -25.82 -16.76 3.51
C LEU A 58 -26.10 -18.11 2.86
N LYS A 59 -25.11 -19.01 2.79
CA LYS A 59 -25.29 -20.35 2.23
C LYS A 59 -26.37 -21.15 2.98
N LYS A 60 -26.36 -21.15 4.31
CA LYS A 60 -27.38 -21.82 5.14
C LYS A 60 -28.77 -21.22 4.95
N TYR A 61 -28.85 -19.89 4.84
CA TYR A 61 -30.10 -19.19 4.62
C TYR A 61 -30.66 -19.49 3.22
N MET A 62 -29.83 -19.60 2.19
CA MET A 62 -30.30 -19.99 0.84
C MET A 62 -30.88 -21.42 0.79
N GLU A 63 -30.49 -22.31 1.69
CA GLU A 63 -30.97 -23.70 1.76
C GLU A 63 -32.29 -23.85 2.55
N THR A 64 -32.76 -22.79 3.22
CA THR A 64 -33.97 -22.83 4.08
C THR A 64 -35.16 -22.19 3.36
N GLU A 65 -36.28 -22.92 3.27
CA GLU A 65 -37.51 -22.38 2.68
C GLU A 65 -38.17 -21.33 3.60
N GLY A 66 -38.72 -20.25 3.00
CA GLY A 66 -39.51 -19.24 3.71
C GLY A 66 -38.72 -18.04 4.25
N ILE A 67 -37.47 -17.85 3.83
CA ILE A 67 -36.68 -16.66 4.20
C ILE A 67 -37.09 -15.42 3.42
N ASP A 68 -37.01 -14.29 4.10
CA ASP A 68 -37.20 -12.96 3.53
C ASP A 68 -36.14 -12.69 2.44
N PRO A 69 -36.54 -12.51 1.17
CA PRO A 69 -35.62 -12.18 0.08
C PRO A 69 -34.82 -10.90 0.32
N LEU A 70 -35.36 -9.94 1.09
CA LEU A 70 -34.66 -8.70 1.42
C LEU A 70 -33.44 -8.97 2.31
N MET A 71 -33.58 -9.85 3.30
CA MET A 71 -32.47 -10.24 4.18
C MET A 71 -31.34 -10.94 3.41
N LEU A 72 -31.68 -11.77 2.42
CA LEU A 72 -30.68 -12.39 1.54
C LEU A 72 -29.94 -11.34 0.70
N LEU A 73 -30.66 -10.35 0.18
CA LEU A 73 -30.08 -9.27 -0.60
C LEU A 73 -29.14 -8.42 0.24
N ASP A 74 -29.51 -8.07 1.47
CA ASP A 74 -28.69 -7.28 2.39
C ASP A 74 -27.38 -8.02 2.74
N MET A 75 -27.45 -9.34 2.95
CA MET A 75 -26.26 -10.17 3.18
C MET A 75 -25.33 -10.20 1.97
N GLN A 76 -25.89 -10.39 0.77
CA GLN A 76 -25.11 -10.36 -0.47
C GLN A 76 -24.47 -9.00 -0.71
N GLU A 77 -25.21 -7.92 -0.49
CA GLU A 77 -24.70 -6.56 -0.63
C GLU A 77 -23.55 -6.30 0.35
N SER A 78 -23.69 -6.74 1.60
CA SER A 78 -22.64 -6.64 2.62
C SER A 78 -21.35 -7.35 2.19
N ILE A 79 -21.45 -8.60 1.71
CA ILE A 79 -20.29 -9.37 1.20
C ILE A 79 -19.61 -8.62 0.06
N VAL A 80 -20.38 -8.13 -0.91
CA VAL A 80 -19.83 -7.40 -2.07
C VAL A 80 -19.17 -6.09 -1.62
N LYS A 81 -19.75 -5.35 -0.67
CA LYS A 81 -19.15 -4.12 -0.12
C LYS A 81 -17.82 -4.41 0.56
N THR A 82 -17.73 -5.47 1.37
CA THR A 82 -16.48 -5.90 2.00
C THR A 82 -15.43 -6.26 0.95
N ASP A 83 -15.82 -6.96 -0.12
CA ASP A 83 -14.91 -7.33 -1.20
C ASP A 83 -14.35 -6.11 -1.94
N ILE A 84 -15.19 -5.12 -2.21
CA ILE A 84 -14.77 -3.85 -2.81
C ILE A 84 -13.76 -3.15 -1.91
N LEU A 85 -14.03 -3.06 -0.60
CA LEU A 85 -13.12 -2.43 0.36
C LEU A 85 -11.78 -3.16 0.41
N ILE A 86 -11.76 -4.49 0.46
CA ILE A 86 -10.53 -5.29 0.42
C ILE A 86 -9.73 -4.96 -0.85
N LYS A 87 -10.39 -4.87 -2.01
CA LYS A 87 -9.71 -4.52 -3.28
C LYS A 87 -9.16 -3.10 -3.29
N GLN A 88 -9.89 -2.13 -2.71
CA GLN A 88 -9.41 -0.76 -2.56
C GLN A 88 -8.16 -0.71 -1.69
N TRP A 89 -8.16 -1.42 -0.55
CA TRP A 89 -6.98 -1.49 0.32
C TRP A 89 -5.80 -2.19 -0.35
N GLN A 90 -6.02 -3.28 -1.10
CA GLN A 90 -4.95 -3.92 -1.88
C GLN A 90 -4.30 -2.95 -2.87
N TYR A 91 -5.12 -2.19 -3.60
CA TYR A 91 -4.63 -1.18 -4.53
C TYR A 91 -3.80 -0.10 -3.82
N GLU A 92 -4.28 0.40 -2.67
CA GLU A 92 -3.57 1.40 -1.88
C GLU A 92 -2.23 0.86 -1.37
N ILE A 93 -2.19 -0.39 -0.88
CA ILE A 93 -0.96 -1.08 -0.48
C ILE A 93 0.06 -1.08 -1.62
N TYR A 94 -0.35 -1.48 -2.82
CA TYR A 94 0.56 -1.56 -3.97
C TYR A 94 1.06 -0.17 -4.37
N THR A 95 0.18 0.84 -4.33
CA THR A 95 0.55 2.23 -4.63
C THR A 95 1.61 2.74 -3.65
N LYS A 96 1.37 2.58 -2.34
CA LYS A 96 2.32 2.98 -1.29
C LYS A 96 3.64 2.20 -1.34
N TYR A 97 3.58 0.93 -1.70
CA TYR A 97 4.78 0.13 -1.92
C TYR A 97 5.62 0.65 -3.10
N LEU A 98 4.98 1.04 -4.21
CA LEU A 98 5.69 1.65 -5.33
C LEU A 98 6.29 3.02 -4.97
N GLU A 99 5.56 3.86 -4.23
CA GLU A 99 6.09 5.13 -3.69
C GLU A 99 7.34 4.90 -2.84
N TYR A 100 7.32 3.87 -1.99
CA TYR A 100 8.48 3.49 -1.17
C TYR A 100 9.68 3.08 -2.03
N LEU A 101 9.44 2.28 -3.07
CA LEU A 101 10.50 1.84 -3.98
C LEU A 101 11.09 2.99 -4.79
N ASP A 102 10.27 3.97 -5.18
CA ASP A 102 10.72 5.18 -5.88
C ASP A 102 11.61 6.04 -4.98
N ILE A 103 11.11 6.37 -3.78
CA ILE A 103 11.83 7.19 -2.79
C ILE A 103 13.14 6.53 -2.34
N SER A 104 13.16 5.20 -2.26
CA SER A 104 14.37 4.44 -1.91
C SER A 104 15.32 4.20 -3.10
N GLY A 105 14.97 4.67 -4.30
CA GLY A 105 15.78 4.53 -5.51
C GLY A 105 15.87 3.10 -6.04
N GLN A 106 14.97 2.21 -5.61
CA GLN A 106 14.96 0.82 -6.04
C GLN A 106 14.44 0.64 -7.46
N LEU A 107 13.46 1.45 -7.88
CA LEU A 107 12.90 1.39 -9.23
C LEU A 107 13.91 1.72 -10.34
N THR A 108 14.91 2.54 -10.02
CA THR A 108 15.95 2.97 -10.97
C THR A 108 17.24 2.16 -10.86
N ARG A 109 17.30 1.21 -9.91
CA ARG A 109 18.49 0.38 -9.69
C ARG A 109 18.62 -0.65 -10.81
N LEU A 110 19.82 -0.73 -11.40
CA LEU A 110 20.13 -1.76 -12.40
C LEU A 110 20.56 -3.08 -11.72
N PRO A 111 20.14 -4.24 -12.27
CA PRO A 111 19.16 -4.40 -13.35
C PRO A 111 17.74 -4.03 -12.87
N ILE A 112 16.91 -3.49 -13.77
CA ILE A 112 15.51 -3.17 -13.45
C ILE A 112 14.76 -4.47 -13.11
N ARG A 113 14.03 -4.45 -11.99
CA ARG A 113 13.31 -5.62 -11.47
C ARG A 113 11.82 -5.35 -11.38
N ASN A 114 11.01 -6.37 -11.61
CA ASN A 114 9.60 -6.34 -11.31
C ASN A 114 9.37 -6.63 -9.82
N TYR A 115 9.23 -5.57 -9.03
CA TYR A 115 8.97 -5.68 -7.59
C TYR A 115 7.56 -6.15 -7.22
N LEU A 116 6.66 -6.26 -8.19
CA LEU A 116 5.31 -6.82 -7.98
C LEU A 116 5.28 -8.33 -8.25
N SER A 117 6.34 -8.91 -8.79
CA SER A 117 6.44 -10.33 -9.06
C SER A 117 7.11 -11.08 -7.90
N PRO A 118 6.62 -12.27 -7.51
CA PRO A 118 7.23 -13.06 -6.43
C PRO A 118 8.70 -13.42 -6.68
N ASP A 119 9.09 -13.58 -7.94
CA ASP A 119 10.43 -13.95 -8.39
C ASP A 119 11.34 -12.74 -8.65
N LEU A 120 10.83 -11.51 -8.51
CA LEU A 120 11.56 -10.28 -8.83
C LEU A 120 12.18 -10.29 -10.23
N GLY A 121 11.44 -10.88 -11.19
CA GLY A 121 11.90 -11.07 -12.57
C GLY A 121 12.50 -9.81 -13.17
N GLN A 122 13.60 -9.95 -13.91
CA GLN A 122 14.20 -8.82 -14.61
C GLN A 122 13.27 -8.33 -15.70
N ILE A 123 13.16 -7.00 -15.83
CA ILE A 123 12.45 -6.37 -16.94
C ILE A 123 13.50 -6.12 -18.03
N GLU A 124 13.53 -6.98 -19.04
CA GLU A 124 14.31 -6.75 -20.26
C GLU A 124 13.57 -5.71 -21.13
N PHE A 125 14.30 -4.72 -21.63
CA PHE A 125 13.83 -3.73 -22.60
C PHE A 125 14.39 -4.05 -23.99
#